data_AF-A0A2M8PZM1-F1
#
_entry.id   AF-A0A2M8PZM1-F1
#
_cell.length_a   1.000
_cell.length_b   1.000
_cell.length_c   1.000
_cell.angle_alpha   90.00
_cell.angle_beta   90.00
_cell.angle_gamma   90.00
#
_symmetry.space_group_name_H-M   'P 1'
#
loop_
_entity.id
_entity.type
_entity.pdbx_description
1 polymer ?
#
loop_
_entity_poly.entity_id
_entity_poly.type
_entity_poly.pdbx_seq_one_letter_code
_entity_poly.pdbx_strand_id
1 'polypeptide(L)'
;MKNYEQRRESMVAFLCQMANKSLNRIMSNSFNPEREEKQLHRFLESAYEVSSPQAIAEIYATFSIFYYAIGRFKKSIEAGEKAAAEVLQSPDLSVKAFLFRPLSKNAETYHDLGDTLSALELTSTLLNTPEYADFRPPLNEMHSLIVNMGFYHLALEEYEAAEDAFRRVLQLPENVGQEYANAIADAYRGLSEIYLLKGDFVNAWTNGRLAYEIAQRQRDPLAWFYANCAMAHIAEQDPNCKAAPESYYATTIKTIEQMGTPVLRAVALLHEARFHHRTKNLGRAKQFAALAANILHDAKITAFDPELHHLITAQ
;
A
#
# COMPACT_ATOMS: atom_id res chain seq x y z
N MET A 1 -23.97 -27.56 24.17
CA MET A 1 -22.75 -26.72 24.17
C MET A 1 -21.80 -27.09 23.02
N LYS A 2 -21.28 -28.32 22.90
CA LYS A 2 -20.40 -28.71 21.76
C LYS A 2 -20.95 -28.40 20.35
N ASN A 3 -22.24 -28.66 20.10
CA ASN A 3 -22.89 -28.38 18.80
C ASN A 3 -23.08 -26.86 18.55
N TYR A 4 -23.15 -26.04 19.60
CA TYR A 4 -23.29 -24.58 19.46
C TYR A 4 -21.94 -23.94 19.12
N GLU A 5 -20.88 -24.25 19.87
CA GLU A 5 -19.54 -23.72 19.57
C GLU A 5 -19.06 -24.16 18.19
N GLN A 6 -19.28 -25.42 17.80
CA GLN A 6 -18.91 -25.89 16.48
C GLN A 6 -19.65 -25.14 15.35
N ARG A 7 -20.93 -24.79 15.55
CA ARG A 7 -21.70 -23.97 14.60
C ARG A 7 -21.19 -22.54 14.56
N ARG A 8 -20.84 -21.97 15.72
CA ARG A 8 -20.27 -20.63 15.85
C ARG A 8 -18.94 -20.55 15.11
N GLU A 9 -18.01 -21.46 15.36
CA GLU A 9 -16.72 -21.54 14.67
C GLU A 9 -16.88 -21.70 13.15
N SER A 10 -17.82 -22.54 12.71
CA SER A 10 -18.14 -22.71 11.28
C SER A 10 -18.65 -21.41 10.66
N MET A 11 -19.49 -20.66 11.38
CA MET A 11 -19.99 -19.35 10.93
C MET A 11 -18.87 -18.30 10.88
N VAL A 12 -17.98 -18.26 11.88
CA VAL A 12 -16.81 -17.37 11.88
C VAL A 12 -15.93 -17.64 10.66
N ALA A 13 -15.59 -18.91 10.39
CA ALA A 13 -14.80 -19.29 9.23
C ALA A 13 -15.49 -18.89 7.91
N PHE A 14 -16.80 -19.08 7.81
CA PHE A 14 -17.59 -18.64 6.65
C PHE A 14 -17.54 -17.12 6.46
N LEU A 15 -17.73 -16.33 7.53
CA LEU A 15 -17.69 -14.87 7.47
C LEU A 15 -16.31 -14.35 7.04
N CYS A 16 -15.23 -14.88 7.61
CA CYS A 16 -13.86 -14.54 7.20
C CYS A 16 -13.61 -14.90 5.72
N GLN A 17 -14.12 -16.04 5.24
CA GLN A 17 -14.02 -16.41 3.84
C GLN A 17 -14.77 -15.43 2.93
N MET A 18 -15.97 -14.99 3.34
CA MET A 18 -16.76 -14.04 2.57
C MET A 18 -16.14 -12.64 2.55
N ALA A 19 -15.54 -12.21 3.66
CA ALA A 19 -14.73 -10.99 3.71
C ALA A 19 -13.54 -11.07 2.73
N ASN A 20 -12.78 -12.16 2.74
CA ASN A 20 -11.67 -12.38 1.79
C ASN A 20 -12.11 -12.40 0.32
N LYS A 21 -13.28 -12.99 0.01
CA LYS A 21 -13.83 -12.93 -1.36
C LYS A 21 -14.17 -11.49 -1.76
N SER A 22 -14.63 -10.68 -0.82
CA SER A 22 -14.97 -9.27 -1.03
C SER A 22 -13.70 -8.45 -1.24
N LEU A 23 -12.68 -8.68 -0.42
CA LEU A 23 -11.34 -8.13 -0.60
C LEU A 23 -10.79 -8.42 -2.01
N ASN A 24 -10.84 -9.67 -2.47
CA ASN A 24 -10.36 -10.03 -3.81
C ASN A 24 -11.11 -9.29 -4.93
N ARG A 25 -12.42 -9.07 -4.79
CA ARG A 25 -13.20 -8.26 -5.75
C ARG A 25 -12.77 -6.80 -5.72
N ILE A 26 -12.55 -6.24 -4.53
CA ILE A 26 -12.09 -4.86 -4.36
C ILE A 26 -10.70 -4.67 -5.00
N MET A 27 -9.75 -5.55 -4.69
CA MET A 27 -8.37 -5.50 -5.21
C MET A 27 -8.32 -5.65 -6.73
N SER A 28 -9.18 -6.49 -7.30
CA SER A 28 -9.31 -6.65 -8.76
C SER A 28 -10.20 -5.59 -9.42
N ASN A 29 -10.70 -4.60 -8.67
CA ASN A 29 -11.64 -3.58 -9.12
C ASN A 29 -12.90 -4.16 -9.82
N SER A 30 -13.35 -5.33 -9.37
CA SER A 30 -14.48 -6.09 -9.93
C SER A 30 -15.73 -6.03 -9.04
N PHE A 31 -15.97 -4.89 -8.41
CA PHE A 31 -17.06 -4.69 -7.45
C PHE A 31 -17.98 -3.53 -7.85
N ASN A 32 -19.23 -3.58 -7.38
CA ASN A 32 -20.14 -2.44 -7.40
C ASN A 32 -20.16 -1.83 -5.99
N PRO A 33 -19.81 -0.53 -5.82
CA PRO A 33 -19.66 0.07 -4.50
C PRO A 33 -20.88 -0.10 -3.58
N GLU A 34 -22.08 0.17 -4.07
CA GLU A 34 -23.30 0.10 -3.25
C GLU A 34 -23.62 -1.34 -2.82
N ARG A 35 -23.47 -2.30 -3.73
CA ARG A 35 -23.71 -3.72 -3.42
C ARG A 35 -22.68 -4.26 -2.44
N GLU A 36 -21.42 -3.89 -2.62
CA GLU A 36 -20.32 -4.35 -1.77
C GLU A 36 -20.45 -3.76 -0.35
N GLU A 37 -20.72 -2.45 -0.22
CA GLU A 37 -20.97 -1.80 1.09
C GLU A 37 -22.14 -2.49 1.82
N LYS A 38 -23.26 -2.74 1.13
CA LYS A 38 -24.42 -3.44 1.69
C LYS A 38 -24.10 -4.87 2.11
N GLN A 39 -23.29 -5.58 1.33
CA GLN A 39 -22.92 -6.96 1.61
C GLN A 39 -21.99 -7.06 2.83
N LEU A 40 -20.98 -6.18 2.92
CA LEU A 40 -20.08 -6.10 4.07
C LEU A 40 -20.85 -5.75 5.36
N HIS A 41 -21.85 -4.87 5.29
CA HIS A 41 -22.71 -4.59 6.45
C HIS A 41 -23.46 -5.81 6.94
N ARG A 42 -24.01 -6.63 6.04
CA ARG A 42 -24.68 -7.90 6.43
C ARG A 42 -23.71 -8.89 7.07
N PHE A 43 -22.50 -9.00 6.55
CA PHE A 43 -21.48 -9.85 7.18
C PHE A 43 -21.13 -9.35 8.57
N LEU A 44 -21.01 -8.04 8.74
CA LEU A 44 -20.70 -7.41 10.02
C LEU A 44 -21.80 -7.66 11.05
N GLU A 45 -23.07 -7.51 10.66
CA GLU A 45 -24.23 -7.85 11.50
C GLU A 45 -24.15 -9.32 11.98
N SER A 46 -23.94 -10.27 11.07
CA SER A 46 -23.77 -11.68 11.44
C SER A 46 -22.53 -11.94 12.31
N ALA A 47 -21.44 -11.18 12.12
CA ALA A 47 -20.24 -11.30 12.94
C ALA A 47 -20.49 -10.85 14.39
N TYR A 48 -21.28 -9.80 14.59
CA TYR A 48 -21.74 -9.36 15.90
C TYR A 48 -22.68 -10.39 16.55
N GLU A 49 -23.61 -11.00 15.80
CA GLU A 49 -24.51 -12.05 16.31
C GLU A 49 -23.75 -13.25 16.87
N VAL A 50 -22.63 -13.64 16.25
CA VAL A 50 -21.77 -14.73 16.74
C VAL A 50 -20.68 -14.27 17.71
N SER A 51 -20.64 -12.98 18.05
CA SER A 51 -19.70 -12.36 18.99
C SER A 51 -18.25 -12.80 18.73
N SER A 52 -17.78 -12.62 17.50
CA SER A 52 -16.41 -13.00 17.09
C SER A 52 -15.56 -11.76 16.77
N PRO A 53 -14.66 -11.35 17.68
CA PRO A 53 -13.74 -10.25 17.42
C PRO A 53 -12.90 -10.45 16.16
N GLN A 54 -12.51 -11.70 15.86
CA GLN A 54 -11.79 -12.07 14.64
C GLN A 54 -12.61 -11.73 13.39
N ALA A 55 -13.86 -12.22 13.29
CA ALA A 55 -14.69 -11.98 12.11
C ALA A 55 -15.00 -10.49 11.95
N ILE A 56 -15.30 -9.80 13.07
CA ILE A 56 -15.57 -8.37 13.08
C ILE A 56 -14.35 -7.59 12.54
N ALA A 57 -13.15 -7.88 13.05
CA ALA A 57 -11.93 -7.21 12.62
C ALA A 57 -11.59 -7.46 11.15
N GLU A 58 -11.74 -8.70 10.65
CA GLU A 58 -11.54 -9.02 9.23
C GLU A 58 -12.50 -8.26 8.31
N ILE A 59 -13.77 -8.15 8.71
CA ILE A 59 -14.77 -7.41 7.93
C ILE A 59 -14.48 -5.91 7.97
N TYR A 60 -14.10 -5.35 9.11
CA TYR A 60 -13.70 -3.94 9.19
C TYR A 60 -12.40 -3.65 8.44
N ALA A 61 -11.42 -4.56 8.44
CA ALA A 61 -10.24 -4.44 7.60
C ALA A 61 -10.61 -4.43 6.11
N THR A 62 -11.60 -5.24 5.72
CA THR A 62 -12.15 -5.22 4.36
C THR A 62 -12.89 -3.91 4.07
N PHE A 63 -13.64 -3.36 5.02
CA PHE A 63 -14.24 -2.02 4.90
C PHE A 63 -13.19 -0.92 4.73
N SER A 64 -12.06 -1.00 5.44
CA SER A 64 -10.95 -0.06 5.30
C SER A 64 -10.47 -0.02 3.84
N ILE A 65 -10.11 -1.18 3.29
CA ILE A 65 -9.66 -1.31 1.91
C ILE A 65 -10.75 -0.90 0.91
N PHE A 66 -12.01 -1.25 1.17
CA PHE A 66 -13.16 -0.82 0.36
C PHE A 66 -13.30 0.70 0.32
N TYR A 67 -13.30 1.36 1.48
CA TYR A 67 -13.45 2.80 1.56
C TYR A 67 -12.27 3.54 0.94
N TYR A 68 -11.05 3.02 1.12
CA TYR A 68 -9.88 3.49 0.38
C TYR A 68 -10.10 3.39 -1.13
N ALA A 69 -10.53 2.23 -1.63
CA ALA A 69 -10.76 1.96 -3.04
C ALA A 69 -11.76 2.91 -3.72
N ILE A 70 -12.72 3.45 -2.95
CA ILE A 70 -13.72 4.43 -3.44
C ILE A 70 -13.43 5.88 -3.01
N GLY A 71 -12.24 6.15 -2.44
CA GLY A 71 -11.76 7.49 -2.15
C GLY A 71 -12.33 8.10 -0.86
N ARG A 72 -12.94 7.29 0.00
CA ARG A 72 -13.48 7.70 1.31
C ARG A 72 -12.43 7.47 2.41
N PHE A 73 -11.29 8.14 2.33
CA PHE A 73 -10.13 7.90 3.21
C PHE A 73 -10.43 8.03 4.71
N LYS A 74 -11.25 9.01 5.13
CA LYS A 74 -11.66 9.12 6.54
C LYS A 74 -12.41 7.87 7.03
N LYS A 75 -13.36 7.36 6.23
CA LYS A 75 -14.05 6.10 6.53
C LYS A 75 -13.12 4.89 6.48
N SER A 76 -12.09 4.92 5.64
CA SER A 76 -11.04 3.88 5.60
C SER A 76 -10.32 3.80 6.94
N ILE A 77 -9.88 4.96 7.45
CA ILE A 77 -9.19 5.09 8.74
C ILE A 77 -10.10 4.64 9.89
N GLU A 78 -11.33 5.18 9.94
CA GLU A 78 -12.32 4.81 10.96
C GLU A 78 -12.64 3.31 10.96
N ALA A 79 -12.70 2.67 9.79
CA ALA A 79 -12.91 1.23 9.71
C ALA A 79 -11.71 0.45 10.26
N GLY A 80 -10.47 0.88 9.96
CA GLY A 80 -9.27 0.27 10.52
C GLY A 80 -9.20 0.42 12.05
N GLU A 81 -9.57 1.59 12.58
CA GLU A 81 -9.65 1.85 14.03
C GLU A 81 -10.70 0.97 14.72
N LYS A 82 -11.87 0.78 14.09
CA LYS A 82 -12.90 -0.13 14.58
C LYS A 82 -12.42 -1.58 14.60
N ALA A 83 -11.76 -2.04 13.54
CA ALA A 83 -11.13 -3.37 13.54
C ALA A 83 -10.17 -3.52 14.71
N ALA A 84 -9.37 -2.48 14.97
CA ALA A 84 -8.39 -2.49 16.03
C ALA A 84 -8.98 -2.52 17.43
N ALA A 85 -10.00 -1.70 17.68
CA ALA A 85 -10.69 -1.65 18.97
C ALA A 85 -11.30 -2.99 19.38
N GLU A 86 -11.77 -3.78 18.41
CA GLU A 86 -12.42 -5.07 18.64
C GLU A 86 -11.41 -6.16 19.06
N VAL A 87 -10.26 -6.23 18.41
CA VAL A 87 -9.25 -7.26 18.71
C VAL A 87 -8.35 -6.90 19.88
N LEU A 88 -8.10 -5.61 20.15
CA LEU A 88 -7.28 -5.18 21.28
C LEU A 88 -7.85 -5.58 22.64
N GLN A 89 -9.17 -5.72 22.72
CA GLN A 89 -9.88 -6.18 23.92
C GLN A 89 -9.71 -7.69 24.16
N SER A 90 -9.25 -8.45 23.17
CA SER A 90 -9.07 -9.89 23.30
C SER A 90 -7.84 -10.23 24.15
N PRO A 91 -7.93 -11.17 25.12
CA PRO A 91 -6.75 -11.71 25.79
C PRO A 91 -5.95 -12.66 24.89
N ASP A 92 -6.54 -13.13 23.79
CA ASP A 92 -5.90 -14.02 22.83
C ASP A 92 -5.01 -13.24 21.86
N LEU A 93 -3.70 -13.42 21.98
CA LEU A 93 -2.70 -12.79 21.11
C LEU A 93 -2.88 -13.17 19.64
N SER A 94 -3.40 -14.38 19.33
CA SER A 94 -3.68 -14.79 17.96
C SER A 94 -4.83 -13.98 17.33
N VAL A 95 -5.72 -13.42 18.14
CA VAL A 95 -6.77 -12.49 17.69
C VAL A 95 -6.21 -11.08 17.52
N LYS A 96 -5.26 -10.64 18.36
CA LYS A 96 -4.58 -9.34 18.19
C LYS A 96 -3.76 -9.25 16.91
N ALA A 97 -3.31 -10.38 16.37
CA ALA A 97 -2.70 -10.48 15.04
C ALA A 97 -3.45 -9.76 13.92
N PHE A 98 -4.79 -9.75 14.01
CA PHE A 98 -5.65 -9.13 13.00
C PHE A 98 -5.57 -7.60 13.00
N LEU A 99 -4.75 -6.99 13.86
CA LEU A 99 -4.39 -5.57 13.81
C LEU A 99 -3.52 -5.20 12.62
N PHE A 100 -2.66 -6.12 12.16
CA PHE A 100 -1.63 -5.79 11.19
C PHE A 100 -2.22 -5.22 9.90
N ARG A 101 -3.19 -5.92 9.30
CA ARG A 101 -3.84 -5.49 8.07
C ARG A 101 -4.55 -4.13 8.16
N PRO A 102 -5.52 -3.90 9.08
CA PRO A 102 -6.21 -2.61 9.16
C PRO A 102 -5.29 -1.45 9.53
N LEU A 103 -4.35 -1.63 10.45
CA LEU A 103 -3.44 -0.55 10.85
C LEU A 103 -2.39 -0.26 9.77
N SER A 104 -1.90 -1.27 9.05
CA SER A 104 -1.05 -1.05 7.87
C SER A 104 -1.78 -0.25 6.80
N LYS A 105 -3.08 -0.54 6.58
CA LYS A 105 -3.89 0.22 5.63
C LYS A 105 -4.15 1.65 6.09
N ASN A 106 -4.32 1.88 7.39
CA ASN A 106 -4.42 3.23 7.93
C ASN A 106 -3.11 4.01 7.74
N ALA A 107 -1.95 3.39 8.00
CA ALA A 107 -0.65 4.02 7.76
C ALA A 107 -0.44 4.39 6.28
N GLU A 108 -0.77 3.48 5.36
CA GLU A 108 -0.77 3.75 3.92
C GLU A 108 -1.70 4.93 3.58
N THR A 109 -2.91 4.93 4.15
CA THR A 109 -3.88 6.01 3.93
C THR A 109 -3.37 7.36 4.46
N TYR A 110 -2.74 7.40 5.63
CA TYR A 110 -2.13 8.62 6.18
C TYR A 110 -1.03 9.16 5.26
N HIS A 111 -0.12 8.29 4.80
CA HIS A 111 0.95 8.68 3.89
C HIS A 111 0.43 9.18 2.53
N ASP A 112 -0.59 8.51 1.98
CA ASP A 112 -1.23 8.95 0.74
C ASP A 112 -1.87 10.33 0.89
N LEU A 113 -2.39 10.64 2.08
CA LEU A 113 -2.91 11.96 2.48
C LEU A 113 -1.82 12.97 2.89
N GLY A 114 -0.54 12.66 2.68
CA GLY A 114 0.58 13.54 2.99
C GLY A 114 1.03 13.51 4.46
N ASP A 115 0.26 12.89 5.34
CA ASP A 115 0.59 12.73 6.76
C ASP A 115 1.56 11.55 6.99
N THR A 116 2.78 11.73 6.50
CA THR A 116 3.84 10.72 6.59
C THR A 116 4.31 10.49 8.02
N LEU A 117 4.20 11.49 8.90
CA LEU A 117 4.55 11.34 10.32
C LEU A 117 3.59 10.40 11.04
N SER A 118 2.27 10.58 10.89
CA SER A 118 1.28 9.65 11.46
C SER A 118 1.43 8.24 10.89
N ALA A 119 1.74 8.11 9.59
CA ALA A 119 2.01 6.82 8.97
C ALA A 119 3.22 6.10 9.58
N LEU A 120 4.31 6.84 9.83
CA LEU A 120 5.52 6.34 10.46
C LEU A 120 5.30 5.98 11.93
N GLU A 121 4.60 6.83 12.70
CA GLU A 121 4.28 6.57 14.11
C GLU A 121 3.46 5.29 14.27
N LEU A 122 2.41 5.14 13.46
CA LEU A 122 1.54 3.97 13.49
C LEU A 122 2.31 2.69 13.13
N THR A 123 3.12 2.75 12.08
CA THR A 123 3.95 1.63 11.63
C THR A 123 5.00 1.24 12.66
N SER A 124 5.69 2.23 13.25
CA SER A 124 6.69 2.02 14.29
C SER A 124 6.07 1.40 15.54
N THR A 125 4.90 1.88 15.95
CA THR A 125 4.16 1.32 17.09
C THR A 125 3.81 -0.14 16.84
N LEU A 126 3.27 -0.45 15.66
CA LEU A 126 2.89 -1.81 15.30
C LEU A 126 4.08 -2.78 15.24
N LEU A 127 5.22 -2.35 14.67
CA LEU A 127 6.43 -3.19 14.57
C LEU A 127 7.17 -3.36 15.90
N ASN A 128 7.06 -2.41 16.83
CA ASN A 128 7.77 -2.43 18.11
C ASN A 128 6.91 -2.89 19.30
N THR A 129 5.67 -3.30 19.07
CA THR A 129 4.80 -3.84 20.14
C THR A 129 5.37 -5.19 20.62
N PRO A 130 5.85 -5.31 21.87
CA PRO A 130 6.55 -6.51 22.35
C PRO A 130 5.71 -7.80 22.27
N GLU A 131 4.41 -7.68 22.46
CA GLU A 131 3.45 -8.79 22.35
C GLU A 131 3.42 -9.43 20.96
N TYR A 132 3.91 -8.72 19.93
CA TYR A 132 4.05 -9.25 18.57
C TYR A 132 5.44 -9.80 18.26
N ALA A 133 6.40 -9.74 19.18
CA ALA A 133 7.72 -10.34 18.96
C ALA A 133 7.66 -11.88 19.01
N ASP A 134 6.79 -12.44 19.88
CA ASP A 134 6.56 -13.88 20.00
C ASP A 134 5.55 -14.40 18.98
N PHE A 135 4.70 -13.50 18.47
CA PHE A 135 3.78 -13.79 17.39
C PHE A 135 4.53 -13.69 16.06
N ARG A 136 4.48 -14.71 15.22
CA ARG A 136 4.92 -14.58 13.82
C ARG A 136 3.70 -14.14 13.01
N PRO A 137 3.42 -12.84 12.85
CA PRO A 137 2.40 -12.42 11.89
C PRO A 137 2.76 -12.98 10.51
N PRO A 138 1.77 -13.08 9.60
CA PRO A 138 2.03 -13.51 8.24
C PRO A 138 3.23 -12.73 7.71
N LEU A 139 4.32 -13.43 7.38
CA LEU A 139 5.60 -12.75 7.10
C LEU A 139 5.42 -11.71 5.99
N ASN A 140 4.55 -11.96 5.01
CA ASN A 140 4.25 -11.02 3.92
C ASN A 140 3.73 -9.67 4.43
N GLU A 141 2.83 -9.64 5.41
CA GLU A 141 2.28 -8.39 5.96
C GLU A 141 3.36 -7.59 6.71
N MET A 142 4.23 -8.27 7.46
CA MET A 142 5.37 -7.61 8.10
C MET A 142 6.35 -7.02 7.08
N HIS A 143 6.68 -7.74 6.00
CA HIS A 143 7.60 -7.23 4.99
C HIS A 143 7.01 -6.02 4.26
N SER A 144 5.74 -6.07 3.88
CA SER A 144 5.05 -4.91 3.30
C SER A 144 5.08 -3.71 4.25
N LEU A 145 4.85 -3.93 5.54
CA LEU A 145 4.89 -2.86 6.54
C LEU A 145 6.30 -2.26 6.71
N ILE A 146 7.35 -3.09 6.74
CA ILE A 146 8.75 -2.62 6.83
C ILE A 146 9.16 -1.87 5.55
N VAL A 147 8.77 -2.36 4.37
CA VAL A 147 8.98 -1.64 3.10
C VAL A 147 8.31 -0.28 3.13
N ASN A 148 7.05 -0.22 3.55
CA ASN A 148 6.30 1.03 3.65
C ASN A 148 6.98 2.01 4.62
N MET A 149 7.46 1.52 5.77
CA MET A 149 8.27 2.31 6.71
C MET A 149 9.51 2.91 6.02
N GLY A 150 10.19 2.13 5.16
CA GLY A 150 11.29 2.63 4.34
C GLY A 150 10.88 3.77 3.42
N PHE A 151 9.72 3.69 2.77
CA PHE A 151 9.19 4.79 1.96
C PHE A 151 8.77 6.01 2.78
N TYR A 152 8.28 5.81 4.01
CA TYR A 152 7.95 6.92 4.90
C TYR A 152 9.21 7.68 5.31
N HIS A 153 10.26 6.96 5.74
CA HIS A 153 11.57 7.56 5.99
C HIS A 153 12.13 8.27 4.75
N LEU A 154 12.01 7.66 3.56
CA LEU A 154 12.46 8.27 2.31
C LEU A 154 11.71 9.57 1.99
N ALA A 155 10.40 9.62 2.21
CA ALA A 155 9.59 10.81 2.03
C ALA A 155 9.91 11.92 3.05
N LEU A 156 10.43 11.54 4.23
CA LEU A 156 10.96 12.46 5.24
C LEU A 156 12.45 12.80 5.04
N GLU A 157 13.07 12.33 3.94
CA GLU A 157 14.49 12.50 3.62
C GLU A 157 15.46 11.85 4.64
N GLU A 158 14.99 10.87 5.40
CA GLU A 158 15.76 10.09 6.38
C GLU A 158 16.41 8.87 5.71
N TYR A 159 17.38 9.12 4.82
CA TYR A 159 17.90 8.11 3.89
C TYR A 159 18.54 6.88 4.57
N GLU A 160 19.24 7.05 5.69
CA GLU A 160 19.87 5.95 6.42
C GLU A 160 18.82 5.00 7.01
N ALA A 161 17.76 5.54 7.60
CA ALA A 161 16.65 4.76 8.16
C ALA A 161 15.85 4.06 7.06
N ALA A 162 15.64 4.74 5.93
CA ALA A 162 15.02 4.15 4.75
C ALA A 162 15.85 2.98 4.20
N GLU A 163 17.17 3.17 4.06
CA GLU A 163 18.10 2.14 3.58
C GLU A 163 18.12 0.91 4.52
N ASP A 164 18.12 1.10 5.84
CA ASP A 164 18.05 0.01 6.82
C ASP A 164 16.75 -0.79 6.68
N ALA A 165 15.61 -0.11 6.58
CA ALA A 165 14.31 -0.75 6.40
C ALA A 165 14.26 -1.59 5.10
N PHE A 166 14.72 -1.05 3.97
CA PHE A 166 14.77 -1.80 2.71
C PHE A 166 15.75 -2.98 2.78
N ARG A 167 16.93 -2.81 3.38
CA ARG A 167 17.89 -3.91 3.56
C ARG A 167 17.34 -5.02 4.46
N ARG A 168 16.59 -4.68 5.51
CA ARG A 168 15.94 -5.67 6.38
C ARG A 168 14.98 -6.57 5.61
N VAL A 169 14.26 -6.03 4.62
CA VAL A 169 13.37 -6.81 3.74
C VAL A 169 14.17 -7.75 2.84
N LEU A 170 15.36 -7.34 2.41
CA LEU A 170 16.25 -8.13 1.56
C LEU A 170 17.08 -9.19 2.30
N GLN A 171 17.08 -9.21 3.64
CA GLN A 171 17.75 -10.24 4.45
C GLN A 171 16.98 -11.58 4.50
N LEU A 172 15.92 -11.71 3.71
CA LEU A 172 15.14 -12.92 3.59
C LEU A 172 15.96 -14.09 2.99
N PRO A 173 15.70 -15.36 3.39
CA PRO A 173 16.41 -16.52 2.85
C PRO A 173 16.24 -16.68 1.34
N GLU A 174 17.17 -17.34 0.63
CA GLU A 174 17.13 -17.47 -0.84
C GLU A 174 15.87 -18.18 -1.41
N ASN A 175 15.08 -18.88 -0.58
CA ASN A 175 13.91 -19.68 -0.99
C ASN A 175 12.56 -19.00 -0.72
N VAL A 176 12.51 -17.68 -0.82
CA VAL A 176 11.29 -16.92 -0.56
C VAL A 176 10.28 -17.12 -1.70
N GLY A 177 9.04 -17.44 -1.32
CA GLY A 177 7.95 -17.68 -2.27
C GLY A 177 7.54 -16.42 -3.07
N GLN A 178 6.72 -16.62 -4.08
CA GLN A 178 6.24 -15.53 -4.96
C GLN A 178 5.45 -14.47 -4.18
N GLU A 179 4.87 -14.83 -3.04
CA GLU A 179 4.08 -13.95 -2.17
C GLU A 179 4.85 -12.76 -1.57
N TYR A 180 6.19 -12.76 -1.64
CA TYR A 180 7.03 -11.65 -1.16
C TYR A 180 7.66 -10.82 -2.28
N ALA A 181 7.49 -11.25 -3.54
CA ALA A 181 8.19 -10.65 -4.66
C ALA A 181 7.91 -9.15 -4.81
N ASN A 182 6.68 -8.71 -4.51
CA ASN A 182 6.33 -7.28 -4.53
C ASN A 182 7.10 -6.49 -3.48
N ALA A 183 7.17 -6.97 -2.23
CA ALA A 183 7.94 -6.31 -1.18
C ALA A 183 9.44 -6.26 -1.50
N ILE A 184 10.00 -7.33 -2.09
CA ILE A 184 11.40 -7.35 -2.53
C ILE A 184 11.63 -6.35 -3.68
N ALA A 185 10.73 -6.32 -4.67
CA ALA A 185 10.81 -5.36 -5.78
C ALA A 185 10.77 -3.92 -5.27
N ASP A 186 9.87 -3.63 -4.33
CA ASP A 186 9.76 -2.32 -3.70
C ASP A 186 10.99 -1.97 -2.86
N ALA A 187 11.57 -2.91 -2.12
CA ALA A 187 12.82 -2.67 -1.39
C ALA A 187 13.97 -2.29 -2.33
N TYR A 188 14.14 -3.03 -3.44
CA TYR A 188 15.13 -2.68 -4.46
C TYR A 188 14.83 -1.33 -5.12
N ARG A 189 13.56 -1.01 -5.36
CA ARG A 189 13.15 0.29 -5.89
C ARG A 189 13.48 1.44 -4.93
N GLY A 190 13.18 1.27 -3.64
CA GLY A 190 13.51 2.27 -2.63
C GLY A 190 15.01 2.51 -2.52
N LEU A 191 15.81 1.43 -2.56
CA LEU A 191 17.27 1.54 -2.60
C LEU A 191 17.76 2.24 -3.86
N SER A 192 17.17 1.97 -5.04
CA SER A 192 17.58 2.66 -6.27
C SER A 192 17.30 4.15 -6.21
N GLU A 193 16.18 4.57 -5.61
CA GLU A 193 15.86 5.98 -5.38
C GLU A 193 16.86 6.63 -4.41
N ILE A 194 17.21 5.97 -3.30
CA ILE A 194 18.23 6.47 -2.36
C ILE A 194 19.58 6.65 -3.06
N TYR A 195 20.04 5.66 -3.82
CA TYR A 195 21.31 5.76 -4.54
C TYR A 195 21.28 6.84 -5.62
N LEU A 196 20.15 7.01 -6.30
CA LEU A 196 19.95 8.08 -7.27
C LEU A 196 20.09 9.46 -6.62
N LEU A 197 19.43 9.67 -5.47
CA LEU A 197 19.53 10.92 -4.70
C LEU A 197 20.95 11.18 -4.18
N LYS A 198 21.71 10.13 -3.88
CA LYS A 198 23.14 10.21 -3.51
C LYS A 198 24.07 10.42 -4.72
N GLY A 199 23.57 10.37 -5.95
CA GLY A 199 24.36 10.47 -7.19
C GLY A 199 25.16 9.20 -7.55
N ASP A 200 24.87 8.08 -6.88
CA ASP A 200 25.49 6.78 -7.15
C ASP A 200 24.69 6.03 -8.22
N PHE A 201 24.91 6.41 -9.48
CA PHE A 201 24.18 5.85 -10.61
C PHE A 201 24.43 4.34 -10.80
N VAL A 202 25.60 3.83 -10.43
CA VAL A 202 25.93 2.40 -10.58
C VAL A 202 25.04 1.55 -9.67
N ASN A 203 24.91 1.93 -8.40
CA ASN A 203 24.03 1.24 -7.47
C ASN A 203 22.55 1.53 -7.77
N ALA A 204 22.22 2.74 -8.24
CA ALA A 204 20.85 3.05 -8.68
C ALA A 204 20.40 2.12 -9.82
N TRP A 205 21.18 1.99 -10.89
CA TRP A 205 20.88 1.07 -12.00
C TRP A 205 20.83 -0.39 -11.57
N THR A 206 21.76 -0.82 -10.71
CA THR A 206 21.79 -2.21 -10.22
C THR A 206 20.50 -2.56 -9.50
N ASN A 207 20.09 -1.74 -8.53
CA ASN A 207 18.88 -1.98 -7.74
C ASN A 207 17.60 -1.76 -8.58
N GLY A 208 17.56 -0.72 -9.41
CA GLY A 208 16.40 -0.44 -10.27
C GLY A 208 16.13 -1.56 -11.26
N ARG A 209 17.17 -2.17 -11.84
CA ARG A 209 17.04 -3.34 -12.71
C ARG A 209 16.49 -4.56 -11.98
N LEU A 210 16.94 -4.82 -10.75
CA LEU A 210 16.43 -5.93 -9.94
C LEU A 210 14.94 -5.74 -9.66
N ALA A 211 14.51 -4.54 -9.25
CA ALA A 211 13.11 -4.20 -9.07
C ALA A 211 12.30 -4.42 -10.37
N TYR A 212 12.80 -3.92 -11.49
CA TYR A 212 12.18 -4.07 -12.82
C TYR A 212 12.01 -5.54 -13.24
N GLU A 213 13.07 -6.35 -13.11
CA GLU A 213 13.02 -7.77 -13.49
C GLU A 213 12.04 -8.57 -12.61
N ILE A 214 11.96 -8.26 -11.31
CA ILE A 214 11.00 -8.90 -10.41
C ILE A 214 9.57 -8.49 -10.77
N ALA A 215 9.31 -7.18 -10.89
CA ALA A 215 8.00 -6.66 -11.24
C ALA A 215 7.49 -7.22 -12.59
N GLN A 216 8.38 -7.34 -13.58
CA GLN A 216 8.05 -7.94 -14.88
C GLN A 216 7.57 -9.39 -14.74
N ARG A 217 8.21 -10.18 -13.87
CA ARG A 217 7.85 -11.59 -13.65
C ARG A 217 6.51 -11.72 -12.91
N GLN A 218 6.23 -10.82 -11.96
CA GLN A 218 4.98 -10.84 -11.20
C GLN A 218 3.75 -10.50 -12.04
N ARG A 219 3.92 -9.68 -13.09
CA ARG A 219 2.80 -9.15 -13.90
C ARG A 219 1.77 -8.39 -13.06
N ASP A 220 2.22 -7.82 -11.94
CA ASP A 220 1.42 -6.90 -11.14
C ASP A 220 1.53 -5.49 -11.75
N PRO A 221 0.41 -4.86 -12.18
CA PRO A 221 0.46 -3.56 -12.83
C PRO A 221 1.03 -2.44 -11.95
N LEU A 222 0.84 -2.50 -10.63
CA LEU A 222 1.30 -1.46 -9.71
C LEU A 222 2.82 -1.55 -9.50
N ALA A 223 3.33 -2.75 -9.20
CA ALA A 223 4.76 -2.99 -9.11
C ALA A 223 5.46 -2.67 -10.44
N TRP A 224 4.83 -3.02 -11.57
CA TRP A 224 5.38 -2.72 -12.89
C TRP A 224 5.46 -1.22 -13.18
N PHE A 225 4.43 -0.46 -12.80
CA PHE A 225 4.45 0.99 -12.89
C PHE A 225 5.61 1.58 -12.10
N TYR A 226 5.70 1.29 -10.80
CA TYR A 226 6.73 1.89 -9.95
C TYR A 226 8.15 1.51 -10.36
N ALA A 227 8.35 0.27 -10.84
CA ALA A 227 9.65 -0.13 -11.36
C ALA A 227 10.01 0.62 -12.65
N ASN A 228 9.05 0.88 -13.54
CA ASN A 228 9.30 1.71 -14.72
C ASN A 228 9.60 3.17 -14.35
N CYS A 229 8.88 3.74 -13.38
CA CYS A 229 9.18 5.08 -12.86
C CYS A 229 10.62 5.18 -12.35
N ALA A 230 11.06 4.23 -11.51
CA ALA A 230 12.43 4.20 -11.01
C ALA A 230 13.46 4.12 -12.14
N MET A 231 13.24 3.28 -13.15
CA MET A 231 14.12 3.22 -14.32
C MET A 231 14.12 4.53 -15.12
N ALA A 232 12.98 5.21 -15.22
CA ALA A 232 12.84 6.50 -15.86
C ALA A 232 13.57 7.61 -15.09
N HIS A 233 13.50 7.59 -13.76
CA HIS A 233 14.21 8.53 -12.87
C HIS A 233 15.71 8.40 -13.04
N ILE A 234 16.23 7.16 -12.99
CA ILE A 234 17.66 6.90 -13.15
C ILE A 234 18.11 7.32 -14.55
N ALA A 235 17.35 6.97 -15.59
CA ALA A 235 17.69 7.32 -16.96
C ALA A 235 17.70 8.84 -17.21
N GLU A 236 16.82 9.60 -16.55
CA GLU A 236 16.77 11.06 -16.70
C GLU A 236 17.96 11.74 -16.02
N GLN A 237 18.38 11.26 -14.85
CA GLN A 237 19.37 11.95 -14.03
C GLN A 237 20.81 11.47 -14.26
N ASP A 238 21.02 10.26 -14.76
CA ASP A 238 22.34 9.74 -15.09
C ASP A 238 22.90 10.43 -16.35
N PRO A 239 23.97 11.25 -16.25
CA PRO A 239 24.54 12.00 -17.38
C PRO A 239 25.11 11.11 -18.48
N ASN A 240 25.41 9.84 -18.17
CA ASN A 240 26.00 8.88 -19.10
C ASN A 240 24.96 7.90 -19.67
N CYS A 241 23.68 8.09 -19.32
CA CYS A 241 22.61 7.22 -19.75
C CYS A 241 22.42 7.28 -21.27
N LYS A 242 22.31 6.10 -21.90
CA LYS A 242 21.93 5.94 -23.31
C LYS A 242 20.48 5.53 -23.51
N ALA A 243 19.79 5.13 -22.44
CA ALA A 243 18.38 4.79 -22.49
C ALA A 243 17.55 6.08 -22.53
N ALA A 244 16.48 6.09 -23.34
CA ALA A 244 15.54 7.20 -23.38
C ALA A 244 14.57 7.09 -22.18
N PRO A 245 14.57 8.04 -21.22
CA PRO A 245 13.63 8.04 -20.11
C PRO A 245 12.17 7.96 -20.56
N GLU A 246 11.86 8.59 -21.70
CA GLU A 246 10.52 8.65 -22.30
C GLU A 246 9.95 7.26 -22.61
N SER A 247 10.80 6.26 -22.90
CA SER A 247 10.34 4.89 -23.12
C SER A 247 9.76 4.26 -21.85
N TYR A 248 10.39 4.53 -20.70
CA TYR A 248 9.92 4.04 -19.41
C TYR A 248 8.66 4.79 -18.98
N TYR A 249 8.58 6.11 -19.18
CA TYR A 249 7.35 6.86 -18.89
C TYR A 249 6.18 6.50 -19.80
N ALA A 250 6.42 6.23 -21.08
CA ALA A 250 5.37 5.76 -21.97
C ALA A 250 4.79 4.42 -21.49
N THR A 251 5.66 3.53 -20.99
CA THR A 251 5.24 2.25 -20.39
C THR A 251 4.47 2.48 -19.09
N THR A 252 4.95 3.39 -18.24
CA THR A 252 4.30 3.82 -16.99
C THR A 252 2.87 4.28 -17.26
N ILE A 253 2.69 5.26 -18.16
CA ILE A 253 1.39 5.82 -18.52
C ILE A 253 0.45 4.75 -19.09
N LYS A 254 0.95 3.88 -19.96
CA LYS A 254 0.17 2.76 -20.52
C LYS A 254 -0.29 1.77 -19.44
N THR A 255 0.53 1.56 -18.41
CA THR A 255 0.25 0.58 -17.33
C THR A 255 -0.84 1.08 -16.39
N ILE A 256 -1.01 2.39 -16.23
CA ILE A 256 -2.03 2.99 -15.34
C ILE A 256 -3.44 2.44 -15.65
N GLU A 257 -3.80 2.30 -16.91
CA GLU A 257 -5.13 1.81 -17.31
C GLU A 257 -5.38 0.36 -16.86
N GLN A 258 -4.32 -0.41 -16.65
CA GLN A 258 -4.37 -1.81 -16.22
C GLN A 258 -4.45 -1.96 -14.70
N MET A 259 -4.20 -0.90 -13.94
CA MET A 259 -4.33 -0.91 -12.47
C MET A 259 -5.79 -0.93 -12.05
N GLY A 260 -6.03 -1.36 -10.80
CA GLY A 260 -7.36 -1.50 -10.20
C GLY A 260 -8.21 -0.23 -10.22
N THR A 261 -8.39 0.40 -9.06
CA THR A 261 -9.39 1.48 -8.89
C THR A 261 -8.87 2.81 -9.43
N PRO A 262 -9.76 3.76 -9.81
CA PRO A 262 -9.36 5.12 -10.16
C PRO A 262 -8.55 5.81 -9.05
N VAL A 263 -8.87 5.51 -7.78
CA VAL A 263 -8.11 6.02 -6.62
C VAL A 263 -6.68 5.52 -6.64
N LEU A 264 -6.48 4.21 -6.80
CA LEU A 264 -5.13 3.61 -6.81
C LEU A 264 -4.28 4.21 -7.94
N ARG A 265 -4.86 4.36 -9.13
CA ARG A 265 -4.21 5.00 -10.28
C ARG A 265 -3.79 6.44 -9.97
N ALA A 266 -4.69 7.21 -9.38
CA ALA A 266 -4.42 8.60 -9.03
C ALA A 266 -3.33 8.69 -7.96
N VAL A 267 -3.39 7.89 -6.90
CA VAL A 267 -2.38 7.87 -5.83
C VAL A 267 -0.99 7.53 -6.38
N ALA A 268 -0.88 6.51 -7.24
CA ALA A 268 0.40 6.15 -7.87
C ALA A 268 0.98 7.30 -8.70
N LEU A 269 0.15 7.98 -9.50
CA LEU A 269 0.53 9.18 -10.23
C LEU A 269 0.97 10.33 -9.32
N LEU A 270 0.34 10.47 -8.16
CA LEU A 270 0.66 11.53 -7.20
C LEU A 270 1.97 11.25 -6.47
N HIS A 271 2.30 9.99 -6.20
CA HIS A 271 3.63 9.61 -5.72
C HIS A 271 4.72 10.05 -6.70
N GLU A 272 4.50 9.85 -8.02
CA GLU A 272 5.42 10.33 -9.06
C GLU A 272 5.49 11.86 -9.14
N ALA A 273 4.35 12.54 -9.00
CA ALA A 273 4.33 13.99 -8.94
C ALA A 273 5.16 14.53 -7.77
N ARG A 274 5.04 13.92 -6.58
CA ARG A 274 5.82 14.26 -5.38
C ARG A 274 7.31 14.02 -5.59
N PHE A 275 7.70 12.90 -6.19
CA PHE A 275 9.10 12.62 -6.55
C PHE A 275 9.69 13.72 -7.43
N HIS A 276 9.00 14.07 -8.51
CA HIS A 276 9.46 15.11 -9.44
C HIS A 276 9.48 16.50 -8.80
N HIS A 277 8.56 16.78 -7.88
CA HIS A 277 8.59 18.02 -7.12
C HIS A 277 9.85 18.09 -6.22
N ARG A 278 10.17 17.04 -5.46
CA ARG A 278 11.38 16.96 -4.62
C ARG A 278 12.67 17.11 -5.44
N THR A 279 12.71 16.49 -6.62
CA THR A 279 13.85 16.57 -7.54
C THR A 279 13.87 17.83 -8.43
N LYS A 280 12.97 18.78 -8.18
CA LYS A 280 12.84 20.08 -8.88
C LYS A 280 12.50 19.96 -10.37
N ASN A 281 11.98 18.83 -10.82
CA ASN A 281 11.42 18.67 -12.17
C ASN A 281 9.93 19.09 -12.19
N LEU A 282 9.70 20.40 -12.09
CA LEU A 282 8.35 20.96 -11.96
C LEU A 282 7.44 20.66 -13.16
N GLY A 283 8.01 20.48 -14.35
CA GLY A 283 7.26 20.12 -15.56
C GLY A 283 6.60 18.74 -15.45
N ARG A 284 7.38 17.72 -15.07
CA ARG A 284 6.84 16.37 -14.86
C ARG A 284 5.93 16.30 -13.64
N ALA A 285 6.27 16.99 -12.56
CA ALA A 285 5.41 17.06 -11.38
C ALA A 285 3.98 17.52 -11.75
N LYS A 286 3.86 18.61 -12.53
CA LYS A 286 2.57 19.11 -13.03
C LYS A 286 1.89 18.12 -13.96
N GLN A 287 2.63 17.47 -14.85
CA GLN A 287 2.07 16.50 -15.78
C GLN A 287 1.41 15.32 -15.05
N PHE A 288 2.12 14.70 -14.10
CA PHE A 288 1.58 13.56 -13.33
C PHE A 288 0.43 13.98 -12.42
N ALA A 289 0.53 15.14 -11.76
CA ALA A 289 -0.56 15.68 -10.96
C ALA A 289 -1.83 15.93 -11.79
N ALA A 290 -1.68 16.46 -13.01
CA ALA A 290 -2.82 16.67 -13.92
C ALA A 290 -3.46 15.36 -14.37
N LEU A 291 -2.65 14.33 -14.68
CA LEU A 291 -3.17 12.99 -15.00
C LEU A 291 -3.98 12.41 -13.83
N ALA A 292 -3.47 12.53 -12.61
CA ALA A 292 -4.17 12.07 -11.42
C ALA A 292 -5.50 12.82 -11.23
N ALA A 293 -5.48 14.14 -11.36
CA ALA A 293 -6.66 14.99 -11.24
C ALA A 293 -7.74 14.62 -12.27
N ASN A 294 -7.36 14.35 -13.52
CA ASN A 294 -8.29 13.92 -14.56
C ASN A 294 -8.96 12.59 -14.22
N ILE A 295 -8.19 11.60 -13.76
CA ILE A 295 -8.73 10.29 -13.34
C ILE A 295 -9.75 10.45 -12.21
N LEU A 296 -9.43 11.26 -11.20
CA LEU A 296 -10.34 11.52 -10.08
C LEU A 296 -11.59 12.27 -10.52
N HIS A 297 -11.44 13.27 -11.41
CA HIS A 297 -12.55 14.03 -11.98
C HIS A 297 -13.51 13.13 -12.76
N ASP A 298 -13.00 12.32 -13.68
CA ASP A 298 -13.78 11.39 -14.50
C ASP A 298 -14.51 10.35 -13.65
N ALA A 299 -13.86 9.89 -12.57
CA ALA A 299 -14.44 8.98 -11.60
C ALA A 299 -15.40 9.66 -10.59
N LYS A 300 -15.54 11.00 -10.64
CA LYS A 300 -16.33 11.81 -9.70
C LYS A 300 -15.91 11.62 -8.23
N ILE A 301 -14.62 11.41 -8.00
CA ILE A 301 -14.03 11.25 -6.67
C ILE A 301 -13.47 12.60 -6.22
N THR A 302 -14.14 13.22 -5.25
CA THR A 302 -13.66 14.44 -4.58
C THR A 302 -12.78 14.06 -3.40
N ALA A 303 -11.58 13.54 -3.66
CA ALA A 303 -10.57 13.37 -2.62
C ALA A 303 -9.75 14.66 -2.54
N PHE A 304 -9.76 15.34 -1.40
CA PHE A 304 -8.95 16.54 -1.18
C PHE A 304 -8.04 16.34 0.02
N ASP A 305 -6.78 16.06 -0.28
CA ASP A 305 -5.63 16.36 0.55
C ASP A 305 -5.19 17.81 0.22
N PRO A 306 -4.97 18.70 1.20
CA PRO A 306 -4.54 20.08 0.97
C PRO A 306 -3.19 20.20 0.24
N GLU A 307 -2.22 19.36 0.55
CA GLU A 307 -0.91 19.31 -0.11
C GLU A 307 -1.06 18.83 -1.57
N LEU A 308 -1.97 17.90 -1.80
CA LEU A 308 -2.35 17.42 -3.12
C LEU A 308 -3.09 18.48 -3.94
N HIS A 309 -3.98 19.23 -3.29
CA HIS A 309 -4.61 20.40 -3.89
C HIS A 309 -3.56 21.45 -4.23
N HIS A 310 -2.57 21.68 -3.36
CA HIS A 310 -1.45 22.59 -3.63
C HIS A 310 -0.60 22.13 -4.82
N LEU A 311 -0.27 20.84 -4.97
CA LEU A 311 0.46 20.33 -6.14
C LEU A 311 -0.34 20.42 -7.44
N ILE A 312 -1.66 20.21 -7.37
CA ILE A 312 -2.57 20.34 -8.52
C ILE A 312 -2.84 21.82 -8.89
N THR A 313 -2.80 22.74 -7.91
CA THR A 313 -3.16 24.16 -8.12
C THR A 313 -1.98 25.13 -8.15
N ALA A 314 -0.77 24.70 -7.78
CA ALA A 314 0.45 25.49 -7.92
C ALA A 314 0.78 25.67 -9.42
N GLN A 315 0.28 26.77 -9.99
CA GLN A 315 0.61 27.25 -11.33
C GLN A 315 2.08 27.62 -11.47
#